data_AF-A0A2Z6MAM5-F1
#
_entry.id   AF-A0A2Z6MAM5-F1
#
_cell.length_a   1.000
_cell.length_b   1.000
_cell.length_c   1.000
_cell.angle_alpha   90.00
_cell.angle_beta   90.00
_cell.angle_gamma   90.00
#
_symmetry.space_group_name_H-M   'P 1'
#
loop_
_entity.id
_entity.type
_entity.pdbx_description
1 polymer ?
#
loop_
_entity_poly.entity_id
_entity_poly.type
_entity_poly.pdbx_seq_one_letter_code
_entity_poly.pdbx_strand_id
1 'polypeptide(L)'
;MVDIIKSKANTTLNKINQLIKGKQEPNQKEALNSCAGRYKAILVADVPKSVAALKQGDPKFAEDGANDAAVEANTCENGFKGKSPLSDQNIAMHDVAAITAAIVKQLL
;
A
#
# COMPACT_ATOMS: atom_id res chain seq x y z
N MET A 1 -5.71 11.76 -6.46
CA MET A 1 -5.19 11.36 -5.13
C MET A 1 -5.04 9.84 -5.03
N VAL A 2 -6.11 9.07 -5.28
CA VAL A 2 -6.03 7.59 -5.38
C VAL A 2 -4.98 7.12 -6.41
N ASP A 3 -4.78 7.85 -7.51
CA ASP A 3 -3.71 7.54 -8.48
C ASP A 3 -2.29 7.63 -7.90
N ILE A 4 -2.07 8.44 -6.86
CA ILE A 4 -0.77 8.53 -6.17
C ILE A 4 -0.53 7.26 -5.36
N ILE A 5 -1.56 6.74 -4.67
CA ILE A 5 -1.53 5.43 -4.01
C ILE A 5 -1.20 4.36 -5.07
N LYS A 6 -1.91 4.34 -6.20
CA LYS A 6 -1.63 3.40 -7.30
C LYS A 6 -0.18 3.47 -7.79
N SER A 7 0.34 4.68 -8.00
CA SER A 7 1.72 4.88 -8.47
C SER A 7 2.74 4.36 -7.47
N LYS A 8 2.61 4.75 -6.19
CA LYS A 8 3.48 4.26 -5.12
C LYS A 8 3.40 2.74 -4.97
N ALA A 9 2.20 2.17 -5.05
CA ALA A 9 2.02 0.73 -4.89
C ALA A 9 2.72 -0.06 -5.99
N ASN A 10 2.61 0.40 -7.25
CA ASN A 10 3.34 -0.21 -8.37
C ASN A 10 4.85 -0.09 -8.19
N THR A 11 5.36 1.09 -7.84
CA THR A 11 6.81 1.29 -7.63
C THR A 11 7.33 0.40 -6.50
N THR A 12 6.61 0.32 -5.37
CA THR A 12 7.03 -0.52 -4.24
C THR A 12 6.94 -2.00 -4.59
N LEU A 13 5.87 -2.45 -5.24
CA LEU A 13 5.72 -3.85 -5.68
C LEU A 13 6.85 -4.26 -6.65
N ASN A 14 7.22 -3.38 -7.58
CA ASN A 14 8.35 -3.62 -8.48
C ASN A 14 9.67 -3.76 -7.71
N LYS A 15 9.92 -2.90 -6.72
CA LYS A 15 11.09 -3.01 -5.84
C LYS A 15 11.07 -4.32 -5.03
N ILE A 16 9.93 -4.70 -4.46
CA ILE A 16 9.75 -5.96 -3.74
C ILE A 16 10.12 -7.15 -4.65
N ASN A 17 9.59 -7.17 -5.87
CA ASN A 17 9.86 -8.23 -6.84
C ASN A 17 11.36 -8.32 -7.22
N GLN A 18 12.07 -7.19 -7.28
CA GLN A 18 13.52 -7.18 -7.49
C GLN A 18 14.26 -7.75 -6.27
N LEU A 19 13.86 -7.36 -5.06
CA LEU A 19 14.48 -7.84 -3.81
C LEU A 19 14.30 -9.35 -3.61
N ILE A 20 13.11 -9.90 -3.92
CA ILE A 20 12.80 -11.34 -3.83
C ILE A 20 13.68 -12.18 -4.75
N LYS A 21 14.03 -11.65 -5.93
CA LYS A 21 14.94 -12.31 -6.89
C LYS A 21 16.40 -12.31 -6.41
N GLY A 22 16.76 -11.39 -5.52
CA GLY A 22 18.09 -11.32 -4.92
C GLY A 22 18.33 -12.37 -3.83
N LYS A 23 19.56 -12.40 -3.30
CA LYS A 23 19.90 -13.22 -2.13
C LYS A 23 19.38 -12.50 -0.86
N GLN A 24 18.50 -13.17 -0.14
CA GLN A 24 17.89 -12.67 1.11
C GLN A 24 17.96 -13.77 2.16
N GLU A 25 18.06 -13.39 3.43
CA GLU A 25 17.87 -14.33 4.53
C GLU A 25 16.43 -14.87 4.52
N PRO A 26 16.18 -16.12 4.99
CA PRO A 26 14.86 -16.75 4.88
C PRO A 26 13.71 -15.91 5.47
N ASN A 27 13.93 -15.33 6.65
CA ASN A 27 12.96 -14.45 7.32
C ASN A 27 12.68 -13.16 6.52
N GLN A 28 13.70 -12.59 5.90
CA GLN A 28 13.55 -11.40 5.07
C GLN A 28 12.81 -11.72 3.77
N LYS A 29 13.05 -12.89 3.18
CA LYS A 29 12.33 -13.37 1.99
C LYS A 29 10.84 -13.60 2.28
N GLU A 30 10.53 -14.18 3.44
CA GLU A 30 9.14 -14.35 3.89
C GLU A 30 8.42 -13.00 4.06
N ALA A 31 9.07 -12.05 4.74
CA ALA A 31 8.54 -10.69 4.90
C ALA A 31 8.31 -10.00 3.54
N LEU A 32 9.26 -10.13 2.60
CA LEU A 32 9.13 -9.59 1.25
C LEU A 32 7.95 -10.21 0.48
N ASN A 33 7.75 -11.53 0.57
CA ASN A 33 6.61 -12.20 -0.06
C ASN A 33 5.28 -11.73 0.53
N SER A 34 5.21 -11.58 1.86
CA SER A 34 4.05 -11.00 2.55
C SER A 34 3.76 -9.58 2.02
N CYS A 35 4.77 -8.71 1.99
CA CYS A 35 4.65 -7.37 1.40
C CYS A 35 4.18 -7.38 -0.06
N ALA A 36 4.67 -8.32 -0.89
CA ALA A 36 4.21 -8.43 -2.28
C ALA A 36 2.69 -8.70 -2.37
N GLY A 37 2.18 -9.58 -1.51
CA GLY A 37 0.75 -9.87 -1.40
C GLY A 37 -0.06 -8.62 -1.02
N ARG A 38 0.41 -7.87 -0.03
CA ARG A 38 -0.21 -6.64 0.47
C ARG A 38 -0.28 -5.54 -0.59
N TYR A 39 0.84 -5.22 -1.22
CA TYR A 39 0.89 -4.23 -2.30
C TYR A 39 0.09 -4.65 -3.54
N LYS A 40 -0.03 -5.96 -3.79
CA LYS A 40 -0.94 -6.48 -4.81
C LYS A 40 -2.41 -6.25 -4.42
N ALA A 41 -2.79 -6.48 -3.15
CA ALA A 41 -4.13 -6.22 -2.65
C ALA A 41 -4.52 -4.74 -2.86
N ILE A 42 -3.63 -3.81 -2.51
CA ILE A 42 -3.83 -2.37 -2.79
C ILE A 42 -4.16 -2.11 -4.26
N LEU A 43 -3.41 -2.73 -5.18
CA LEU A 43 -3.55 -2.48 -6.62
C LEU A 43 -4.81 -3.10 -7.23
N VAL A 44 -5.25 -4.26 -6.74
CA VAL A 44 -6.34 -5.03 -7.35
C VAL A 44 -7.68 -4.88 -6.62
N ALA A 45 -7.67 -4.44 -5.36
CA ALA A 45 -8.87 -4.27 -4.54
C ALA A 45 -9.05 -2.80 -4.13
N ASP A 46 -8.14 -2.24 -3.33
CA ASP A 46 -8.36 -0.96 -2.65
C ASP A 46 -8.43 0.22 -3.62
N VAL A 47 -7.50 0.29 -4.57
CA VAL A 47 -7.48 1.33 -5.61
C VAL A 47 -8.71 1.24 -6.52
N PRO A 48 -9.04 0.08 -7.14
CA PRO A 48 -10.25 -0.03 -7.96
C PRO A 48 -11.54 0.30 -7.19
N LYS A 49 -11.69 -0.19 -5.96
CA LYS A 49 -12.85 0.10 -5.10
C LYS A 49 -12.97 1.61 -4.83
N SER A 50 -11.86 2.25 -4.47
CA SER A 50 -11.83 3.70 -4.20
C SER A 50 -12.18 4.52 -5.45
N VAL A 51 -11.68 4.14 -6.62
CA VAL A 51 -12.01 4.81 -7.89
C VAL A 51 -13.49 4.66 -8.23
N ALA A 52 -14.06 3.46 -8.06
CA ALA A 52 -15.48 3.22 -8.32
C ALA A 52 -16.38 4.01 -7.37
N ALA A 53 -16.06 3.98 -6.09
CA ALA A 53 -16.75 4.70 -5.01
C ALA A 53 -16.82 6.21 -5.27
N LEU A 54 -15.68 6.84 -5.59
CA LEU A 54 -15.63 8.27 -5.94
C LEU A 54 -16.44 8.61 -7.19
N LYS A 55 -16.45 7.74 -8.21
CA LYS A 55 -17.24 7.95 -9.44
C LYS A 55 -18.75 7.84 -9.20
N GLN A 56 -19.15 7.01 -8.25
CA GLN A 56 -20.55 6.78 -7.90
C GLN A 56 -21.08 7.82 -6.89
N GLY A 57 -20.22 8.69 -6.37
CA GLY A 57 -20.60 9.67 -5.35
C GLY A 57 -20.79 9.06 -3.96
N ASP A 58 -20.20 7.88 -3.70
CA ASP A 58 -20.17 7.24 -2.38
C ASP A 58 -18.72 7.23 -1.85
N PRO A 59 -18.24 8.34 -1.27
CA PRO A 59 -16.84 8.47 -0.89
C PRO A 59 -16.44 7.58 0.30
N LYS A 60 -17.40 6.95 1.01
CA LYS A 60 -17.08 6.15 2.20
C LYS A 60 -16.17 4.98 1.87
N PHE A 61 -16.45 4.27 0.78
CA PHE A 61 -15.61 3.16 0.34
C PHE A 61 -14.25 3.59 -0.20
N ALA A 62 -14.11 4.85 -0.61
CA ALA A 62 -12.82 5.41 -1.01
C ALA A 62 -11.98 5.87 0.19
N GLU A 63 -12.61 6.36 1.26
CA GLU A 63 -11.93 6.59 2.54
C GLU A 63 -11.40 5.26 3.08
N ASP A 64 -12.24 4.21 3.09
CA ASP A 64 -11.88 2.89 3.58
C ASP A 64 -10.72 2.29 2.78
N GLY A 65 -10.78 2.31 1.43
CA GLY A 65 -9.70 1.79 0.60
C GLY A 65 -8.38 2.55 0.77
N ALA A 66 -8.42 3.86 1.06
CA ALA A 66 -7.21 4.62 1.38
C ALA A 66 -6.66 4.26 2.77
N ASN A 67 -7.52 4.07 3.78
CA ASN A 67 -7.08 3.60 5.10
C ASN A 67 -6.49 2.19 5.04
N ASP A 68 -7.10 1.28 4.28
CA ASP A 68 -6.61 -0.08 4.07
C ASP A 68 -5.21 -0.05 3.45
N ALA A 69 -4.97 0.78 2.42
CA ALA A 69 -3.64 0.94 1.84
C ALA A 69 -2.59 1.43 2.85
N ALA A 70 -2.96 2.29 3.81
CA ALA A 70 -2.08 2.72 4.88
C ALA A 70 -1.76 1.57 5.85
N VAL A 71 -2.76 0.77 6.22
CA VAL A 71 -2.62 -0.41 7.08
C VAL A 71 -1.73 -1.46 6.40
N GLU A 72 -1.94 -1.71 5.12
CA GLU A 72 -1.17 -2.68 4.34
C GLU A 72 0.32 -2.30 4.27
N ALA A 73 0.62 -1.01 4.06
CA ALA A 73 1.99 -0.50 4.07
C ALA A 73 2.67 -0.63 5.44
N ASN A 74 1.95 -0.25 6.52
CA ASN A 74 2.46 -0.37 7.88
C ASN A 74 2.67 -1.84 8.28
N THR A 75 1.75 -2.72 7.90
CA THR A 75 1.87 -4.15 8.19
C THR A 75 3.00 -4.81 7.40
N CYS A 76 3.27 -4.36 6.17
CA CYS A 76 4.47 -4.75 5.45
C CYS A 76 5.74 -4.34 6.21
N GLU A 77 5.83 -3.11 6.71
CA GLU A 77 6.99 -2.63 7.48
C GLU A 77 7.22 -3.44 8.76
N ASN A 78 6.16 -3.70 9.51
CA ASN A 78 6.21 -4.45 10.76
C ASN A 78 6.49 -5.96 10.56
N GLY A 79 6.44 -6.45 9.32
CA GLY A 79 6.78 -7.83 8.99
C GLY A 79 8.29 -8.14 9.03
N PHE A 80 9.14 -7.11 9.02
CA PHE A 80 10.59 -7.30 9.04
C PHE A 80 11.14 -7.40 10.48
N LYS A 81 12.01 -8.38 10.71
CA LYS A 81 12.79 -8.47 11.96
C LYS A 81 14.02 -7.58 11.83
N GLY A 82 13.88 -6.31 12.21
CA GLY A 82 14.93 -5.28 12.09
C GLY A 82 14.66 -4.31 10.94
N LYS A 83 15.71 -3.65 10.44
CA LYS A 83 15.55 -2.61 9.42
C LYS A 83 15.00 -3.20 8.11
N SER A 84 13.83 -2.71 7.69
CA SER A 84 13.22 -3.06 6.43
C SER A 84 13.99 -2.45 5.24
N PRO A 85 14.19 -3.19 4.14
CA PRO A 85 14.73 -2.62 2.90
C PRO A 85 13.71 -1.73 2.15
N LEU A 86 12.50 -1.61 2.70
CA LEU A 86 11.34 -0.91 2.14
C LEU A 86 10.87 0.27 3.00
N SER A 87 11.55 0.62 4.10
CA SER A 87 11.07 1.63 5.05
C SER A 87 10.63 2.93 4.36
N ASP A 88 11.46 3.49 3.47
CA ASP A 88 11.12 4.72 2.75
C ASP A 88 9.86 4.56 1.90
N GLN A 89 9.68 3.41 1.26
CA GLN A 89 8.52 3.12 0.42
C GLN A 89 7.26 2.90 1.25
N ASN A 90 7.36 2.17 2.36
CA ASN A 90 6.25 1.87 3.26
C ASN A 90 5.76 3.14 3.97
N ILE A 91 6.68 3.96 4.49
CA ILE A 91 6.35 5.25 5.10
C ILE A 91 5.68 6.16 4.06
N ALA A 92 6.28 6.29 2.87
CA ALA A 92 5.72 7.16 1.85
C ALA A 92 4.37 6.68 1.31
N MET A 93 4.11 5.37 1.30
CA MET A 93 2.79 4.82 0.99
C MET A 93 1.80 5.14 2.10
N HIS A 94 2.14 4.84 3.35
CA HIS A 94 1.31 5.11 4.52
C HIS A 94 0.86 6.57 4.56
N ASP A 95 1.80 7.51 4.43
CA ASP A 95 1.50 8.93 4.57
C ASP A 95 0.57 9.42 3.46
N VAL A 96 0.82 9.03 2.21
CA VAL A 96 -0.05 9.40 1.09
C VAL A 96 -1.43 8.76 1.22
N ALA A 97 -1.51 7.52 1.68
CA ALA A 97 -2.75 6.81 1.90
C ALA A 97 -3.58 7.48 3.02
N ALA A 98 -2.95 7.82 4.15
CA ALA A 98 -3.59 8.54 5.26
C ALA A 98 -4.06 9.95 4.85
N ILE A 99 -3.24 10.71 4.11
CA ILE A 99 -3.62 12.02 3.58
C ILE A 99 -4.80 11.88 2.60
N THR A 100 -4.76 10.86 1.73
CA THR A 100 -5.86 10.61 0.79
C THR A 100 -7.16 10.29 1.53
N ALA A 101 -7.11 9.44 2.56
CA ALA A 101 -8.27 9.14 3.39
C ALA A 101 -8.82 10.40 4.05
N ALA A 102 -7.96 11.23 4.65
CA ALA A 102 -8.37 12.49 5.29
C ALA A 102 -9.03 13.48 4.33
N ILE A 103 -8.59 13.53 3.06
CA ILE A 103 -9.22 14.38 2.04
C ILE A 103 -10.55 13.80 1.57
N VAL A 104 -10.61 12.49 1.29
CA VAL A 104 -11.86 11.83 0.89
C VAL A 104 -12.93 11.94 1.97
N LYS A 105 -12.52 11.91 3.25
CA LYS A 105 -13.40 12.12 4.40
C LYS A 105 -14.12 13.48 4.38
N GLN A 106 -13.55 14.51 3.74
CA GLN A 106 -14.21 15.81 3.59
C GLN A 106 -15.40 15.79 2.60
N LEU A 107 -15.59 14.69 1.89
CA LEU A 107 -16.67 14.50 0.92
C LEU A 107 -17.86 13.70 1.51
N LEU A 108 -17.75 13.25 2.78
CA LEU A 108 -18.78 12.48 3.48
C LEU A 108 -19.88 13.36 4.05
#